data_AF-A0A0P7IFH5-F1
#
_entry.id   AF-A0A0P7IFH5-F1
#
_cell.length_a   1.000
_cell.length_b   1.000
_cell.length_c   1.000
_cell.angle_alpha   90.00
_cell.angle_beta   90.00
_cell.angle_gamma   90.00
#
_symmetry.space_group_name_H-M   'P 1'
#
loop_
_entity.id
_entity.type
_entity.pdbx_description
1 polymer ?
#
loop_
_entity_poly.entity_id
_entity_poly.type
_entity_poly.pdbx_seq_one_letter_code
_entity_poly.pdbx_strand_id
1 'polypeptide(L)' 'MGNNQMLVGDPLTGEIARFMTGPKGSEVTGLCWSSDRHTAFVGIQHPGGSWPAETGLPRSSVIAVKREDNGRLG' A
#
# COMPACT_ATOMS: atom_id res chain seq x y z
N MET A 1 -12.58 -13.86 4.75
CA MET A 1 -11.49 -13.06 5.36
C MET A 1 -10.99 -12.05 4.32
N GLY A 2 -10.63 -10.83 4.74
CA GLY A 2 -10.05 -9.83 3.84
C GLY A 2 -8.56 -10.07 3.59
N ASN A 3 -7.98 -9.37 2.61
CA ASN A 3 -6.53 -9.37 2.40
C ASN A 3 -5.83 -8.47 3.43
N ASN A 4 -4.50 -8.58 3.51
CA ASN A 4 -3.67 -7.68 4.33
C ASN A 4 -3.80 -6.22 3.83
N GLN A 5 -3.54 -5.24 4.69
CA GLN A 5 -3.97 -3.84 4.49
C GLN A 5 -3.02 -2.85 5.17
N MET A 6 -3.06 -1.59 4.74
CA MET A 6 -2.45 -0.46 5.45
C MET A 6 -3.55 0.44 6.01
N LEU A 7 -3.39 0.84 7.26
CA LEU A 7 -4.29 1.75 7.96
C LEU A 7 -3.56 3.05 8.28
N VAL A 8 -4.33 4.12 8.45
CA VAL A 8 -3.87 5.41 8.97
C VAL A 8 -4.60 5.66 10.28
N GLY A 9 -3.86 6.11 11.28
CA GLY A 9 -4.39 6.41 12.60
C GLY A 9 -4.11 7.86 12.99
N ASP A 10 -5.10 8.52 13.59
CA ASP A 10 -4.91 9.78 14.28
C ASP A 10 -4.49 9.50 15.74
N PRO A 11 -3.25 9.87 16.14
CA PRO A 11 -2.75 9.59 17.48
C PRO A 11 -3.43 10.42 18.59
N LEU A 12 -4.13 11.51 18.25
CA LEU A 12 -4.80 12.36 19.25
C LEU A 12 -6.19 11.82 19.59
N THR A 13 -6.92 11.34 18.59
CA THR A 13 -8.30 10.87 18.74
C THR A 13 -8.41 9.35 18.87
N GLY A 14 -7.41 8.61 18.39
CA GLY A 14 -7.44 7.15 18.29
C GLY A 14 -8.26 6.66 17.10
N GLU A 15 -8.75 7.54 16.23
CA GLU A 15 -9.45 7.15 15.01
C GLU A 15 -8.50 6.39 14.08
N ILE A 16 -8.99 5.28 13.51
CA ILE A 16 -8.25 4.47 12.55
C ILE A 16 -9.10 4.29 11.29
N ALA A 17 -8.55 4.67 10.15
CA ALA A 17 -9.15 4.48 8.84
C ALA A 17 -8.33 3.49 8.00
N ARG A 18 -9.01 2.62 7.24
CA ARG A 18 -8.35 1.79 6.23
C ARG A 18 -7.97 2.66 5.03
N PHE A 19 -6.70 2.68 4.67
CA PHE A 19 -6.20 3.45 3.52
C PHE A 19 -6.05 2.60 2.26
N MET A 20 -5.50 1.39 2.36
CA MET A 20 -5.40 0.46 1.22
C MET A 20 -5.51 -1.00 1.64
N THR A 21 -5.93 -1.84 0.69
CA THR A 21 -5.91 -3.31 0.81
C THR A 21 -4.96 -3.87 -0.24
N GLY A 22 -4.09 -4.79 0.15
CA GLY A 22 -3.16 -5.47 -0.74
C GLY A 22 -3.83 -6.55 -1.61
N PRO A 23 -3.09 -7.09 -2.59
CA PRO A 23 -3.56 -8.22 -3.40
C PRO A 23 -3.75 -9.49 -2.56
N LYS A 24 -4.37 -10.50 -3.17
CA LYS A 24 -4.63 -11.79 -2.52
C LYS A 24 -3.31 -12.45 -2.11
N GLY A 25 -3.24 -12.92 -0.86
CA GLY A 25 -2.10 -13.68 -0.34
C GLY A 25 -0.86 -12.85 -0.01
N SER A 26 -0.88 -11.53 -0.23
CA SER A 26 0.25 -10.67 0.13
C SER A 26 0.22 -10.22 1.59
N GLU A 27 1.39 -9.87 2.09
CA GLU A 27 1.57 -8.94 3.20
C GLU A 27 1.85 -7.54 2.67
N VAL A 28 1.34 -6.51 3.35
CA VAL A 28 1.71 -5.11 3.10
C VAL A 28 2.80 -4.75 4.11
N THR A 29 4.01 -4.44 3.64
CA THR A 29 5.19 -4.23 4.49
C THR A 29 6.22 -3.33 3.84
N GLY A 30 6.97 -2.58 4.64
CA GLY A 30 7.88 -1.53 4.15
C GLY A 30 7.14 -0.27 3.71
N LEU A 31 7.54 0.87 4.27
CA LEU A 31 7.00 2.19 3.95
C LEU A 31 8.13 3.22 3.96
N CYS A 32 8.25 3.98 2.88
CA CYS A 32 9.04 5.21 2.86
C CYS A 32 8.34 6.28 2.02
N TRP A 33 8.88 7.51 2.05
CA TRP A 33 8.24 8.69 1.47
C TRP A 33 9.19 9.38 0.50
N SER A 34 8.63 10.00 -0.54
CA SER A 34 9.32 11.09 -1.24
C SER A 34 9.60 12.23 -0.26
N SER A 35 10.68 12.99 -0.50
CA SER A 35 11.08 14.10 0.38
C SER A 35 10.00 15.19 0.51
N ASP A 36 9.19 15.37 -0.52
CA ASP A 36 8.08 16.32 -0.57
C ASP A 36 6.77 15.79 0.06
N ARG A 37 6.73 14.50 0.42
CA ARG A 37 5.56 13.78 0.96
C ARG A 37 4.35 13.69 0.03
N HIS A 38 4.56 13.83 -1.27
CA HIS A 38 3.51 13.62 -2.28
C HIS A 38 3.40 12.16 -2.74
N THR A 39 4.37 11.30 -2.43
CA THR A 39 4.38 9.89 -2.81
C THR A 39 4.81 9.00 -1.65
N ALA A 40 4.02 7.96 -1.37
CA ALA A 40 4.37 6.88 -0.47
C ALA A 40 4.85 5.69 -1.29
N PHE A 41 5.97 5.10 -0.92
CA PHE A 41 6.45 3.84 -1.49
C PHE A 41 6.14 2.70 -0.51
N VAL A 42 5.30 1.77 -0.93
CA VAL A 42 4.77 0.68 -0.10
C VAL A 42 5.18 -0.65 -0.68
N GLY A 43 5.69 -1.57 0.14
CA GLY A 43 6.01 -2.92 -0.29
C GLY A 43 4.80 -3.85 -0.25
N ILE A 44 4.69 -4.67 -1.29
CA ILE A 44 3.77 -5.82 -1.37
C ILE A 44 4.62 -7.07 -1.39
N GLN A 45 4.58 -7.84 -0.31
CA GLN A 45 5.39 -9.03 -0.12
C GLN A 45 4.59 -10.30 -0.41
N HIS A 46 5.25 -11.28 -1.05
CA HIS A 46 4.75 -12.63 -1.34
C HIS A 46 3.28 -12.68 -1.86
N PRO A 47 2.91 -11.87 -2.87
CA PRO A 47 1.58 -11.91 -3.44
C PRO A 47 1.27 -13.30 -4.01
N GLY A 48 0.01 -13.71 -3.96
CA GLY A 48 -0.49 -14.87 -4.69
C GLY A 48 -1.01 -14.49 -6.08
N GLY A 49 -1.42 -15.49 -6.86
CA GLY A 49 -2.01 -15.28 -8.19
C GLY A 49 -0.97 -14.80 -9.20
N SER A 50 -1.30 -13.75 -9.96
CA SER A 50 -0.47 -13.19 -11.03
C SER A 50 0.01 -11.76 -10.79
N TRP A 51 -0.27 -11.18 -9.62
CA TRP A 51 0.08 -9.79 -9.30
C TRP A 51 1.59 -9.55 -9.37
N PRO A 52 2.07 -8.38 -9.89
CA PRO A 52 1.31 -7.20 -10.31
C PRO A 52 0.77 -7.26 -11.75
N ALA A 53 1.02 -8.33 -12.47
CA ALA A 53 0.49 -8.52 -13.82
C ALA A 53 -0.89 -9.18 -13.78
N GLU A 54 -1.51 -9.32 -14.96
CA GLU A 54 -2.75 -10.08 -15.09
C GLU A 54 -2.48 -11.59 -15.28
N THR A 55 -1.31 -11.95 -15.81
CA THR A 55 -0.90 -13.34 -16.10
C THR A 55 0.51 -13.64 -15.62
N GLY A 56 0.77 -14.90 -15.23
CA GLY A 56 2.10 -15.43 -14.93
C GLY A 56 2.48 -15.47 -13.45
N LEU A 57 3.78 -15.69 -13.21
CA LEU A 57 4.57 -15.43 -11.99
C LEU A 57 4.08 -14.34 -11.01
N PRO A 58 3.58 -14.59 -9.78
CA PRO A 58 3.43 -13.47 -8.86
C PRO A 58 4.79 -12.93 -8.43
N ARG A 59 4.90 -11.60 -8.26
CA ARG A 59 6.17 -10.92 -7.94
C ARG A 59 5.99 -9.92 -6.82
N SER A 60 6.80 -10.06 -5.77
CA SER A 60 6.91 -9.01 -4.74
C SER A 60 7.38 -7.72 -5.41
N SER A 61 6.77 -6.59 -5.04
CA SER A 61 7.06 -5.29 -5.65
C SER A 61 6.95 -4.16 -4.64
N VAL A 62 7.62 -3.04 -4.93
CA VAL A 62 7.36 -1.74 -4.29
C VAL A 62 6.44 -0.95 -5.21
N ILE A 63 5.32 -0.45 -4.68
CA ILE A 63 4.38 0.41 -5.41
C ILE A 63 4.56 1.87 -4.99
N ALA A 64 4.35 2.80 -5.92
CA ALA A 64 4.23 4.22 -5.62
C ALA A 64 2.74 4.58 -5.52
N VAL A 65 2.33 5.10 -4.36
CA VAL A 65 0.99 5.63 -4.12
C VAL A 65 1.10 7.15 -4.16
N LYS A 66 0.24 7.80 -4.94
CA LYS A 66 0.21 9.25 -5.14
C LYS A 66 -1.23 9.70 -5.43
N ARG A 67 -1.59 10.91 -5.02
CA ARG A 67 -2.88 11.53 -5.38
C ARG A 67 -2.86 12.06 -6.81
N GLU A 68 -3.96 11.92 -7.54
CA GLU A 68 -4.12 12.43 -8.91
C GLU A 68 -3.96 13.96 -8.98
N ASP A 69 -4.42 14.67 -7.96
CA ASP A 69 -4.29 16.13 -7.83
C ASP A 69 -2.89 16.60 -7.40
N ASN A 70 -1.93 15.69 -7.26
CA ASN A 70 -0.60 15.96 -6.73
C ASN A 70 -0.63 16.62 -5.34
N GLY A 71 -1.69 16.44 -4.55
CA GLY A 71 -1.72 16.83 -3.14
C GLY A 71 -0.82 15.95 -2.27
N ARG A 72 -0.61 16.34 -1.02
CA ARG A 72 0.04 15.48 -0.02
C ARG A 72 -0.87 14.31 0.33
N LEU A 73 -0.27 13.15 0.58
CA LEU A 73 -0.99 11.97 1.05
C LEU A 73 -1.24 12.06 2.56
N GLY A 74 -2.43 11.65 2.99
CA GLY A 74 -2.90 11.84 4.37
C GLY A 74 -3.71 13.12 4.48
#